data_AF-A0A3D5JC78-F1
#
_entry.id   AF-A0A3D5JC78-F1
#
_cell.length_a   1.000
_cell.length_b   1.000
_cell.length_c   1.000
_cell.angle_alpha   90.00
_cell.angle_beta   90.00
_cell.angle_gamma   90.00
#
_symmetry.space_group_name_H-M   'P 1'
#
loop_
_entity.id
_entity.type
_entity.pdbx_description
1 polymer ?
#
loop_
_entity_poly.entity_id
_entity_poly.type
_entity_poly.pdbx_seq_one_letter_code
_entity_poly.pdbx_strand_id
1 'polypeptide(L)' 'TGKLIANERLDSLMDDGGIAACGNAQNCVEVCPKSIPLTESIAEMGRQSSKRFWKTLFQI' A
#
# COMPACT_ATOMS: atom_id res chain seq x y z
N THR A 1 -0.43 14.79 -8.53
CA THR A 1 -1.90 14.96 -8.64
C THR A 1 -2.57 13.87 -7.82
N GLY A 2 -3.89 13.90 -7.58
CA GLY A 2 -4.60 12.83 -6.85
C GLY A 2 -4.85 13.05 -5.35
N LYS A 3 -4.56 14.25 -4.80
CA LYS A 3 -4.80 14.57 -3.38
C LYS A 3 -6.26 14.38 -2.96
N LEU A 4 -7.21 14.70 -3.84
CA LEU A 4 -8.64 14.64 -3.56
C LEU A 4 -9.18 13.19 -3.47
N ILE A 5 -8.50 12.23 -4.11
CA ILE A 5 -8.91 10.81 -4.16
C ILE A 5 -7.95 9.91 -3.35
N ALA A 6 -7.13 10.49 -2.48
CA ALA A 6 -6.12 9.74 -1.75
C ALA A 6 -6.73 8.66 -0.84
N ASN A 7 -7.84 8.98 -0.17
CA ASN A 7 -8.53 8.03 0.70
C ASN A 7 -9.16 6.87 -0.08
N GLU A 8 -9.85 7.16 -1.18
CA GLU A 8 -10.44 6.14 -2.06
C GLU A 8 -9.38 5.14 -2.55
N ARG A 9 -8.20 5.64 -2.93
CA ARG A 9 -7.08 4.77 -3.35
C ARG A 9 -6.55 3.90 -2.21
N LEU A 10 -6.51 4.42 -0.98
CA LEU A 10 -6.10 3.64 0.19
C LEU A 10 -7.15 2.59 0.53
N ASP A 11 -8.43 2.90 0.37
CA ASP A 11 -9.52 1.94 0.58
C ASP A 11 -9.41 0.78 -0.42
N SER A 12 -9.15 1.05 -1.71
CA SER A 12 -8.90 -0.01 -2.70
C SER A 12 -7.69 -0.88 -2.40
N LEU A 13 -6.67 -0.35 -1.71
CA LEU A 13 -5.51 -1.15 -1.28
C LEU A 13 -5.83 -2.05 -0.09
N MET A 14 -6.91 -1.79 0.63
CA MET A 14 -7.35 -2.58 1.80
C MET A 14 -8.34 -3.70 1.44
N ASP A 15 -8.80 -3.76 0.19
CA ASP A 15 -9.65 -4.83 -0.33
C ASP A 15 -8.90 -6.18 -0.46
N ASP A 16 -9.64 -7.24 -0.76
CA ASP A 16 -9.12 -8.58 -0.96
C ASP A 16 -8.06 -8.62 -2.07
N GLY A 17 -6.95 -9.31 -1.80
CA GLY A 17 -5.78 -9.33 -2.70
C GLY A 17 -4.97 -8.02 -2.70
N GLY A 18 -5.35 -7.05 -1.87
CA GLY A 18 -4.66 -5.79 -1.68
C GLY A 18 -3.37 -5.92 -0.87
N ILE A 19 -3.00 -4.83 -0.18
CA ILE A 19 -1.66 -4.67 0.42
C ILE A 19 -1.31 -5.73 1.47
N ALA A 20 -2.33 -6.30 2.14
CA ALA A 20 -2.16 -7.37 3.11
C ALA A 20 -1.73 -8.70 2.46
N ALA A 21 -1.93 -8.89 1.14
CA ALA A 21 -1.59 -10.11 0.42
C ALA A 21 -0.13 -10.18 -0.05
N CYS A 22 0.69 -9.13 0.17
CA CYS A 22 2.06 -9.04 -0.33
C CYS A 22 2.98 -10.21 0.13
N GLY A 23 2.80 -10.73 1.35
CA GLY A 23 3.58 -11.85 1.90
C GLY A 23 5.08 -11.60 2.11
N ASN A 24 5.61 -10.47 1.62
CA ASN A 24 7.01 -10.03 1.75
C ASN A 24 8.06 -11.06 1.28
N ALA A 25 7.77 -11.83 0.23
CA ALA A 25 8.72 -12.77 -0.37
C ALA A 25 9.90 -12.09 -1.10
N GLN A 26 9.78 -10.78 -1.39
CA GLN A 26 10.81 -9.96 -2.04
C GLN A 26 11.27 -10.39 -3.44
N ASN A 27 10.56 -11.31 -4.10
CA ASN A 27 10.80 -11.68 -5.49
C ASN A 27 10.81 -10.47 -6.43
N CYS A 28 10.02 -9.43 -6.13
CA CYS A 28 9.97 -8.19 -6.91
C CYS A 28 11.29 -7.41 -6.92
N VAL A 29 12.17 -7.58 -5.93
CA VAL A 29 13.50 -6.97 -5.88
C VAL A 29 14.43 -7.68 -6.86
N GLU A 30 14.45 -9.02 -6.83
CA GLU A 30 15.35 -9.84 -7.62
C GLU A 30 15.02 -9.84 -9.12
N VAL A 31 13.74 -9.84 -9.48
CA VAL A 31 13.31 -10.03 -10.87
C VAL A 31 13.12 -8.73 -11.65
N CYS A 32 13.16 -7.56 -11.00
CA CYS A 32 12.79 -6.32 -11.65
C CYS A 32 13.86 -5.86 -12.67
N PRO A 33 13.57 -5.81 -13.98
CA PRO A 33 14.54 -5.42 -15.00
C PRO A 33 14.85 -3.91 -15.01
N LYS A 34 14.11 -3.13 -14.23
CA LYS A 34 14.24 -1.67 -14.12
C LYS A 34 14.77 -1.22 -12.77
N SER A 35 15.02 -2.16 -11.85
CA SER A 35 15.52 -1.89 -10.49
C SER A 35 14.73 -0.80 -9.76
N ILE A 36 13.40 -0.80 -9.91
CA ILE A 36 12.55 0.14 -9.18
C ILE A 36 12.38 -0.32 -7.73
N PRO A 37 12.38 0.60 -6.74
CA PRO A 37 12.28 0.26 -5.32
C PRO A 37 10.83 -0.06 -4.92
N LEU A 38 10.32 -1.20 -5.39
CA LEU A 38 8.93 -1.61 -5.14
C LEU A 38 8.67 -1.88 -3.66
N THR A 39 9.62 -2.48 -2.94
CA THR A 39 9.48 -2.79 -1.51
C THR A 39 9.32 -1.53 -0.67
N GLU A 40 10.07 -0.47 -0.97
CA GLU A 40 9.93 0.83 -0.30
C GLU A 40 8.56 1.47 -0.56
N SER A 41 8.14 1.44 -1.83
CA SER A 41 6.84 2.00 -2.24
C SER A 41 5.68 1.25 -1.58
N ILE A 42 5.75 -0.08 -1.52
CA ILE A 42 4.75 -0.92 -0.85
C ILE A 42 4.76 -0.70 0.66
N ALA A 43 5.93 -0.60 1.29
CA ALA A 43 6.03 -0.32 2.72
C ALA A 43 5.40 1.02 3.10
N GLU A 44 5.65 2.07 2.31
CA GLU A 44 5.03 3.38 2.52
C GLU A 44 3.51 3.33 2.33
N MET A 45 3.01 2.63 1.31
CA MET A 45 1.57 2.40 1.14
C MET A 45 0.97 1.58 2.29
N GLY A 46 1.72 0.62 2.83
CA GLY A 46 1.28 -0.19 3.98
C GLY A 46 1.09 0.68 5.21
N ARG A 47 2.04 1.57 5.48
CA ARG A 47 1.95 2.56 6.56
C ARG A 47 0.75 3.50 6.38
N GLN A 48 0.50 3.98 5.16
CA GLN A 48 -0.65 4.85 4.88
C GLN A 48 -1.98 4.09 5.02
N SER A 49 -2.04 2.84 4.58
CA SER A 49 -3.22 1.97 4.73
C SER A 49 -3.51 1.70 6.21
N SER A 50 -2.49 1.40 7.02
CA SER A 50 -2.63 1.29 8.48
C SER A 50 -3.16 2.59 9.09
N LYS A 51 -2.65 3.75 8.66
CA LYS A 51 -3.17 5.05 9.13
C LYS A 51 -4.63 5.26 8.71
N ARG A 52 -5.00 4.90 7.49
CA ARG A 52 -6.39 4.95 6.99
C ARG A 52 -7.31 4.04 7.79
N PHE A 53 -6.87 2.83 8.10
CA PHE A 53 -7.58 1.89 8.97
C PHE A 53 -7.84 2.49 10.36
N TRP A 54 -6.81 3.02 11.02
CA TRP A 54 -6.95 3.69 12.32
C TRP A 54 -7.94 4.86 12.27
N LYS A 55 -7.83 5.73 11.26
CA LYS A 55 -8.78 6.83 11.06
C LYS A 55 -10.23 6.35 10.90
N THR A 56 -10.42 5.29 10.11
CA THR A 56 -11.74 4.73 9.83
C THR A 56 -12.35 4.07 11.06
N LEU A 57 -11.56 3.30 11.81
CA LEU A 57 -12.02 2.64 13.05
C LEU A 57 -12.45 3.62 14.13
N PHE A 58 -11.72 4.72 14.30
CA PHE A 58 -11.98 5.70 15.37
C PHE A 58 -12.75 6.93 14.89
N GLN A 59 -13.16 6.96 13.61
CA GLN A 59 -13.83 8.09 12.95
C GLN A 59 -13.09 9.44 13.12
N ILE A 60 -11.75 9.43 13.04
CA ILE A 60 -10.87 10.61 13.20
C ILE A 60 -10.18 10.99 11.87
#